data_AF-A0A2M9Z6L5-F1
#
_entry.id   AF-A0A2M9Z6L5-F1
#
_cell.length_a   1.000
_cell.length_b   1.000
_cell.length_c   1.000
_cell.angle_alpha   90.00
_cell.angle_beta   90.00
_cell.angle_gamma   90.00
#
_symmetry.space_group_name_H-M   'P 1'
#
loop_
_entity.id
_entity.type
_entity.pdbx_description
1 polymer ?
#
loop_
_entity_poly.entity_id
_entity_poly.type
_entity_poly.pdbx_seq_one_letter_code
_entity_poly.pdbx_strand_id
1 'polypeptide(L)'
;MSAKDKDLDQKQARHSAKSLFDLNITSADDCFKLHLGLTAVQTTMNTEWLLRAAIVFIVSAIDTYFHDKIKYSVGKYKLNNLPKALARFQIPMENLEEWQEAKRKGNVIRNWITEYLAVRPIQKPDIIADYLKLIGIEAFWDTLEKDKTKQKELKEKFNKLITRRNQIAHEGDRQSHRRSGKKLRPIDGQEVEDWIKWSKSFIASIEKVFPT
;
A
#
# COMPACT_ATOMS: atom_id res chain seq x y z
N MET A 1 9.42 29.21 -31.61
CA MET A 1 9.15 28.03 -30.76
C MET A 1 8.24 27.09 -31.52
N SER A 2 8.78 25.95 -31.94
CA SER A 2 8.10 25.02 -32.84
C SER A 2 7.02 24.23 -32.09
N ALA A 3 5.94 23.85 -32.78
CA ALA A 3 4.85 23.03 -32.27
C ALA A 3 5.30 21.66 -31.71
N LYS A 4 6.55 21.24 -31.96
CA LYS A 4 7.17 20.04 -31.37
C LYS A 4 7.57 20.18 -29.90
N ASP A 5 7.78 21.39 -29.39
CA ASP A 5 8.22 21.59 -27.99
C ASP A 5 7.05 21.61 -26.99
N LYS A 6 5.80 21.74 -27.46
CA LYS A 6 4.60 21.63 -26.62
C LYS A 6 4.06 20.20 -26.48
N ASP A 7 4.56 19.27 -27.29
CA ASP A 7 4.11 17.87 -27.31
C ASP A 7 4.97 16.96 -26.40
N LEU A 8 6.07 17.49 -25.87
CA LEU A 8 6.96 16.79 -24.93
C LEU A 8 6.53 16.95 -23.46
N ASP A 9 5.63 17.88 -23.16
CA ASP A 9 5.19 18.21 -21.79
C ASP A 9 3.79 17.65 -21.43
N GLN A 10 3.21 16.83 -22.31
CA GLN A 10 1.88 16.21 -22.12
C GLN A 10 1.84 14.68 -22.26
N LYS A 11 2.98 14.00 -22.12
CA LYS A 11 2.95 12.62 -21.62
C LYS A 11 2.98 12.67 -20.10
N GLN A 12 1.84 12.99 -19.50
CA GLN A 12 1.59 12.70 -18.09
C GLN A 12 1.93 11.21 -17.93
N ALA A 13 3.07 10.91 -17.30
CA ALA A 13 3.52 9.53 -17.13
C ALA A 13 2.33 8.77 -16.54
N ARG A 14 1.82 7.78 -17.27
CA ARG A 14 0.71 6.97 -16.77
C ARG A 14 1.24 6.22 -15.55
N HIS A 15 1.01 6.80 -14.39
CA HIS A 15 1.40 6.21 -13.13
C HIS A 15 0.59 4.94 -12.93
N SER A 16 1.27 3.80 -12.88
CA SER A 16 0.70 2.54 -12.41
C SER A 16 0.84 2.46 -10.89
N ALA A 17 0.04 1.61 -10.25
CA ALA A 17 0.16 1.32 -8.82
C ALA A 17 1.61 0.92 -8.45
N LYS A 18 2.28 0.15 -9.33
CA LYS A 18 3.70 -0.21 -9.15
C LYS A 18 4.63 1.00 -9.18
N SER A 19 4.47 1.90 -10.15
CA SER A 19 5.33 3.08 -10.26
C SER A 19 5.19 4.00 -9.04
N LEU A 20 3.98 4.12 -8.48
CA LEU A 20 3.73 4.91 -7.27
C LEU A 20 4.26 4.20 -6.02
N PHE A 21 4.16 2.87 -5.95
CA PHE A 21 4.83 2.10 -4.91
C PHE A 21 6.35 2.35 -4.91
N ASP A 22 7.00 2.32 -6.07
CA ASP A 22 8.45 2.54 -6.19
C ASP A 22 8.86 3.95 -5.77
N LEU A 23 8.01 4.94 -6.04
CA LEU A 23 8.21 6.29 -5.55
C LEU A 23 8.07 6.35 -4.02
N ASN A 24 6.99 5.78 -3.47
CA ASN A 24 6.68 5.87 -2.04
C ASN A 24 7.66 5.08 -1.16
N ILE A 25 8.15 3.92 -1.61
CA ILE A 25 9.10 3.10 -0.85
C ILE A 25 10.47 3.78 -0.72
N THR A 26 10.79 4.72 -1.63
CA THR A 26 12.02 5.51 -1.57
C THR A 26 12.11 6.31 -0.27
N SER A 27 10.99 6.78 0.30
CA SER A 27 11.00 7.46 1.60
C SER A 27 11.49 6.56 2.75
N ALA A 28 11.22 5.25 2.67
CA ALA A 28 11.76 4.30 3.63
C ALA A 28 13.27 4.06 3.42
N ASP A 29 13.71 3.94 2.15
CA ASP A 29 15.13 3.85 1.81
C ASP A 29 15.91 5.08 2.30
N ASP A 30 15.36 6.28 2.11
CA ASP A 30 15.99 7.54 2.50
C ASP A 30 16.12 7.66 4.02
N CYS A 31 15.09 7.28 4.77
CA CYS A 31 15.16 7.19 6.22
C CYS A 31 16.27 6.23 6.68
N PHE A 32 16.37 5.05 6.05
CA PHE A 32 17.40 4.08 6.36
C PHE A 32 18.81 4.59 6.03
N LYS A 33 19.01 5.16 4.84
CA LYS A 33 20.30 5.75 4.43
C LYS A 33 20.72 6.91 5.33
N LEU A 34 19.76 7.77 5.71
CA LEU A 34 20.01 8.88 6.62
C LEU A 34 20.42 8.38 8.00
N HIS A 35 19.78 7.31 8.50
CA HIS A 35 20.18 6.65 9.75
C HIS A 35 21.64 6.16 9.68
N LEU A 36 22.02 5.47 8.59
CA LEU A 36 23.39 4.99 8.41
C LEU A 36 24.41 6.14 8.33
N GLY A 37 24.11 7.18 7.55
CA GLY A 37 24.98 8.35 7.41
C GLY A 37 25.19 9.09 8.73
N LEU A 38 24.12 9.34 9.48
CA LEU A 38 24.20 9.98 10.79
C LEU A 38 24.96 9.10 11.80
N THR A 39 24.73 7.80 11.80
CA THR A 39 25.46 6.87 12.68
C THR A 39 26.96 6.85 12.35
N ALA A 40 27.33 6.92 11.07
CA ALA A 40 28.72 6.98 10.64
C ALA A 40 29.44 8.26 11.10
N VAL A 41 28.73 9.39 11.22
CA VAL A 41 29.26 10.66 11.73
C VAL A 41 29.25 10.72 13.27
N GLN A 42 28.82 9.65 13.95
CA GLN A 42 28.81 9.55 15.42
C GLN A 42 28.07 10.70 16.11
N THR A 43 26.93 11.12 15.55
CA THR A 43 26.09 12.14 16.19
C THR A 43 25.54 11.67 17.54
N THR A 44 25.36 12.61 18.47
CA THR A 44 24.76 12.38 19.78
C THR A 44 23.23 12.22 19.75
N MET A 45 22.61 12.45 18.58
CA MET A 45 21.16 12.33 18.40
C MET A 45 20.74 10.87 18.31
N ASN A 46 19.57 10.55 18.87
CA ASN A 46 18.97 9.24 18.66
C ASN A 46 18.41 9.12 17.23
N THR A 47 19.12 8.39 16.37
CA THR A 47 18.77 8.18 14.97
C THR A 47 17.82 7.01 14.75
N GLU A 48 17.47 6.23 15.78
CA GLU A 48 16.56 5.09 15.64
C GLU A 48 15.11 5.51 15.28
N TRP A 49 14.76 6.78 15.47
CA TRP A 49 13.47 7.30 15.01
C TRP A 49 13.33 7.26 13.49
N LEU A 50 14.44 7.36 12.76
CA LEU A 50 14.46 7.20 11.30
C LEU A 50 14.15 5.76 10.91
N LEU A 51 14.67 4.78 11.64
CA LEU A 51 14.33 3.37 11.46
C LEU A 51 12.85 3.11 11.71
N ARG A 52 12.28 3.72 12.77
CA ARG A 52 10.84 3.62 13.07
C ARG A 52 9.98 4.28 11.98
N ALA A 53 10.41 5.44 11.48
CA ALA A 53 9.75 6.11 10.36
C ALA A 53 9.80 5.26 9.08
N ALA A 54 10.93 4.61 8.79
CA ALA A 54 11.06 3.71 7.65
C ALA A 54 10.01 2.58 7.69
N ILE A 55 9.79 1.93 8.85
CA ILE A 55 8.73 0.91 8.99
C ILE A 55 7.33 1.47 8.66
N VAL A 56 7.02 2.69 9.12
CA VAL A 56 5.74 3.35 8.82
C VAL A 56 5.62 3.62 7.32
N PHE A 57 6.68 4.12 6.68
CA PHE A 57 6.68 4.38 5.23
C PHE A 57 6.57 3.11 4.39
N ILE A 58 7.18 1.99 4.79
CA ILE A 58 7.04 0.71 4.10
C ILE A 58 5.57 0.29 4.06
N VAL A 59 4.88 0.32 5.20
CA VAL A 59 3.47 -0.08 5.27
C VAL A 59 2.58 0.91 4.52
N SER A 60 2.87 2.21 4.60
CA SER A 60 2.18 3.25 3.82
C SER A 60 2.31 3.03 2.31
N ALA A 61 3.50 2.65 1.83
CA ALA A 61 3.73 2.35 0.43
C ALA A 61 2.92 1.13 -0.04
N ILE A 62 2.87 0.06 0.77
CA ILE A 62 2.06 -1.14 0.47
C ILE A 62 0.56 -0.82 0.49
N ASP A 63 0.10 -0.06 1.47
CA ASP A 63 -1.30 0.38 1.58
C ASP A 63 -1.74 1.16 0.33
N THR A 64 -0.95 2.19 -0.02
CA THR A 64 -1.17 3.03 -1.19
C THR A 64 -1.17 2.21 -2.47
N TYR A 65 -0.25 1.24 -2.60
CA TYR A 65 -0.20 0.33 -3.75
C TYR A 65 -1.54 -0.39 -3.96
N PHE A 66 -2.14 -0.96 -2.91
CA PHE A 66 -3.42 -1.66 -3.06
C PHE A 66 -4.58 -0.71 -3.34
N HIS A 67 -4.61 0.47 -2.71
CA HIS A 67 -5.57 1.52 -3.05
C HIS A 67 -5.51 1.88 -4.53
N ASP A 68 -4.31 2.15 -5.04
CA ASP A 68 -4.11 2.52 -6.44
C ASP A 68 -4.43 1.37 -7.40
N LYS A 69 -4.07 0.14 -7.04
CA LYS A 69 -4.37 -1.05 -7.85
C LYS A 69 -5.88 -1.22 -8.04
N ILE A 70 -6.65 -1.04 -6.97
CA ILE A 70 -8.12 -1.09 -7.03
C ILE A 70 -8.65 0.11 -7.82
N LYS A 71 -8.25 1.32 -7.45
CA LYS A 71 -8.67 2.59 -8.07
C LYS A 71 -8.48 2.60 -9.59
N TYR A 72 -7.32 2.16 -10.08
CA TYR A 72 -7.03 2.14 -11.51
C TYR A 72 -7.78 1.00 -12.23
N SER A 73 -8.08 -0.10 -11.55
CA SER A 73 -8.73 -1.27 -12.14
C SER A 73 -10.26 -1.17 -12.18
N VAL A 74 -10.90 -0.53 -11.20
CA VAL A 74 -12.38 -0.50 -11.09
C VAL A 74 -13.04 0.25 -12.25
N GLY A 75 -12.41 1.31 -12.76
CA GLY A 75 -13.00 2.15 -13.80
C GLY A 75 -13.20 1.46 -15.15
N LYS A 76 -12.65 0.24 -15.35
CA LYS A 76 -12.81 -0.54 -16.59
C LYS A 76 -14.13 -1.29 -16.68
N TYR A 77 -14.81 -1.51 -15.56
CA TYR A 77 -16.03 -2.31 -15.54
C TYR A 77 -17.26 -1.51 -16.02
N LYS A 78 -18.15 -2.22 -16.69
CA LYS A 78 -19.48 -1.74 -17.11
C LYS A 78 -20.54 -2.46 -16.29
N LEU A 79 -21.74 -1.89 -16.17
CA LEU A 79 -22.83 -2.47 -15.36
C LEU A 79 -23.18 -3.92 -15.76
N ASN A 80 -23.07 -4.27 -17.04
CA ASN A 80 -23.36 -5.62 -17.53
C ASN A 80 -22.24 -6.63 -17.27
N ASN A 81 -21.10 -6.20 -16.72
CA ASN A 81 -19.94 -7.05 -16.44
C ASN A 81 -19.21 -6.58 -15.18
N LEU A 82 -19.92 -6.57 -14.05
CA LEU A 82 -19.37 -6.23 -12.74
C LEU A 82 -18.90 -7.50 -12.01
N PRO A 83 -17.72 -7.47 -11.35
CA PRO A 83 -17.38 -8.46 -10.34
C PRO A 83 -18.47 -8.56 -9.27
N LYS A 84 -18.68 -9.76 -8.71
CA LYS A 84 -19.76 -10.00 -7.72
C LYS A 84 -19.67 -9.07 -6.52
N ALA A 85 -18.47 -8.80 -6.03
CA ALA A 85 -18.26 -7.88 -4.91
C ALA A 85 -18.63 -6.43 -5.29
N LEU A 86 -18.24 -5.98 -6.48
CA LEU A 86 -18.56 -4.64 -6.97
C LEU A 86 -20.05 -4.46 -7.25
N ALA A 87 -20.72 -5.50 -7.76
CA ALA A 87 -22.17 -5.48 -8.01
C ALA A 87 -23.02 -5.34 -6.74
N ARG A 88 -22.46 -5.71 -5.57
CA ARG A 88 -23.12 -5.57 -4.25
C ARG A 88 -22.73 -4.29 -3.53
N PHE A 89 -21.89 -3.46 -4.13
CA PHE A 89 -21.45 -2.21 -3.53
C PHE A 89 -22.64 -1.25 -3.39
N GLN A 90 -22.83 -0.71 -2.18
CA GLN A 90 -23.94 0.19 -1.87
C GLN A 90 -23.54 1.63 -2.14
N ILE A 91 -24.42 2.37 -2.80
CA ILE A 91 -24.23 3.77 -3.15
C ILE A 91 -25.34 4.60 -2.49
N PRO A 92 -25.00 5.70 -1.79
CA PRO A 92 -26.00 6.64 -1.27
C PRO A 92 -26.89 7.20 -2.38
N MET A 93 -28.19 7.31 -2.14
CA MET A 93 -29.15 7.81 -3.14
C MET A 93 -28.86 9.23 -3.61
N GLU A 94 -28.28 10.06 -2.73
CA GLU A 94 -27.83 11.43 -3.05
C GLU A 94 -26.82 11.47 -4.21
N ASN A 95 -26.04 10.40 -4.42
CA ASN A 95 -25.05 10.34 -5.49
C ASN A 95 -25.64 9.89 -6.84
N LEU A 96 -26.94 9.58 -6.92
CA LEU A 96 -27.55 9.10 -8.18
C LEU A 96 -27.56 10.15 -9.29
N GLU A 97 -27.62 11.44 -8.95
CA GLU A 97 -27.56 12.52 -9.93
C GLU A 97 -26.19 12.53 -10.65
N GLU A 98 -25.09 12.46 -9.89
CA GLU A 98 -23.73 12.33 -10.43
C GLU A 98 -23.63 11.15 -11.40
N TRP A 99 -24.23 10.01 -11.03
CA TRP A 99 -24.28 8.85 -11.92
C TRP A 99 -25.02 9.14 -13.20
N GLN A 100 -26.20 9.76 -13.18
CA GLN A 100 -27.02 10.01 -14.37
C GLN A 100 -26.35 10.97 -15.34
N GLU A 101 -25.77 12.05 -14.83
CA GLU A 101 -25.15 13.11 -15.63
C GLU A 101 -23.79 12.73 -16.21
N ALA A 102 -23.07 11.80 -15.55
CA ALA A 102 -21.73 11.47 -15.96
C ALA A 102 -21.65 10.87 -17.37
N LYS A 103 -20.85 11.51 -18.24
CA LYS A 103 -20.49 10.99 -19.58
C LYS A 103 -19.68 9.69 -19.50
N ARG A 104 -18.85 9.55 -18.46
CA ARG A 104 -17.98 8.39 -18.23
C ARG A 104 -18.35 7.72 -16.91
N LYS A 105 -19.32 6.80 -16.95
CA LYS A 105 -19.81 6.08 -15.77
C LYS A 105 -18.68 5.38 -14.99
N GLY A 106 -17.66 4.85 -15.67
CA GLY A 106 -16.50 4.23 -15.01
C GLY A 106 -15.71 5.17 -14.09
N ASN A 107 -15.69 6.48 -14.38
CA ASN A 107 -15.06 7.46 -13.48
C ASN A 107 -15.86 7.62 -12.19
N VAL A 108 -17.19 7.60 -12.26
CA VAL A 108 -18.07 7.69 -11.09
C VAL A 108 -17.88 6.48 -10.19
N ILE A 109 -17.89 5.26 -10.74
CA ILE A 109 -17.61 4.04 -9.95
C ILE A 109 -16.24 4.14 -9.26
N ARG A 110 -15.23 4.57 -10.00
CA ARG A 110 -13.89 4.76 -9.47
C ARG A 110 -13.88 5.77 -8.32
N ASN A 111 -14.55 6.90 -8.47
CA ASN A 111 -14.60 7.94 -7.44
C ASN A 111 -15.27 7.41 -6.16
N TRP A 112 -16.44 6.80 -6.27
CA TRP A 112 -17.15 6.23 -5.11
C TRP A 112 -16.33 5.15 -4.40
N ILE A 113 -15.69 4.25 -5.14
CA ILE A 113 -14.81 3.24 -4.53
C ILE A 113 -13.58 3.89 -3.88
N THR A 114 -13.01 4.92 -4.52
CA THR A 114 -11.85 5.64 -3.96
C THR A 114 -12.22 6.31 -2.65
N GLU A 115 -13.36 7.01 -2.61
CA GLU A 115 -13.87 7.68 -1.41
C GLU A 115 -14.20 6.68 -0.30
N TYR A 116 -14.87 5.58 -0.65
CA TYR A 116 -15.16 4.51 0.29
C TYR A 116 -13.87 3.91 0.88
N LEU A 117 -12.84 3.71 0.08
CA LEU A 117 -11.59 3.14 0.57
C LEU A 117 -10.71 4.19 1.28
N ALA A 118 -10.87 5.49 1.06
CA ALA A 118 -9.98 6.53 1.58
C ALA A 118 -9.78 6.52 3.10
N VAL A 119 -10.78 6.07 3.87
CA VAL A 119 -10.73 5.99 5.34
C VAL A 119 -10.45 4.56 5.86
N ARG A 120 -10.17 3.61 4.97
CA ARG A 120 -10.06 2.18 5.29
C ARG A 120 -8.68 1.65 4.90
N PRO A 121 -7.81 1.32 5.86
CA PRO A 121 -6.46 0.83 5.56
C PRO A 121 -6.52 -0.56 4.90
N ILE A 122 -5.82 -0.72 3.78
CA ILE A 122 -5.70 -1.97 3.02
C ILE A 122 -4.34 -2.61 3.30
N GLN A 123 -4.14 -3.00 4.55
CA GLN A 123 -2.83 -3.46 5.03
C GLN A 123 -2.83 -4.91 5.47
N LYS A 124 -3.93 -5.40 6.05
CA LYS A 124 -4.02 -6.78 6.54
C LYS A 124 -4.21 -7.76 5.37
N PRO A 125 -3.58 -8.95 5.42
CA PRO A 125 -3.68 -9.93 4.34
C PRO A 125 -5.10 -10.27 3.89
N ASP A 126 -6.03 -10.44 4.83
CA ASP A 126 -7.40 -10.81 4.52
C ASP A 126 -8.19 -9.62 3.95
N ILE A 127 -7.97 -8.42 4.50
CA ILE A 127 -8.56 -7.17 4.00
C ILE A 127 -8.12 -6.89 2.56
N ILE A 128 -6.84 -7.12 2.25
CA ILE A 128 -6.31 -7.05 0.88
C ILE A 128 -7.07 -7.99 -0.04
N ALA A 129 -7.19 -9.27 0.34
CA ALA A 129 -7.90 -10.26 -0.47
C ALA A 129 -9.37 -9.87 -0.68
N ASP A 130 -10.04 -9.38 0.36
CA ASP A 130 -11.44 -8.98 0.27
C ASP A 130 -11.66 -7.78 -0.66
N TYR A 131 -10.84 -6.74 -0.57
CA TYR A 131 -10.99 -5.58 -1.44
C TYR A 131 -10.53 -5.83 -2.88
N LEU A 132 -9.61 -6.76 -3.12
CA LEU A 132 -9.24 -7.17 -4.48
C LEU A 132 -10.39 -7.90 -5.21
N LYS A 133 -11.40 -8.43 -4.50
CA LYS A 133 -12.63 -8.95 -5.12
C LYS A 133 -13.43 -7.87 -5.85
N LEU A 134 -13.32 -6.60 -5.45
CA LEU A 134 -13.94 -5.47 -6.16
C LEU A 134 -13.44 -5.35 -7.60
N ILE A 135 -12.26 -5.89 -7.88
CA ILE A 135 -11.65 -5.95 -9.21
C ILE A 135 -11.58 -7.37 -9.77
N GLY A 136 -12.43 -8.27 -9.28
CA GLY A 136 -12.59 -9.63 -9.79
C GLY A 136 -11.47 -10.61 -9.42
N ILE A 137 -10.58 -10.25 -8.49
CA ILE A 137 -9.54 -11.16 -7.99
C ILE A 137 -10.10 -11.90 -6.77
N GLU A 138 -10.68 -13.08 -6.99
CA GLU A 138 -11.36 -13.85 -5.93
C GLU A 138 -10.39 -14.68 -5.07
N ALA A 139 -9.35 -15.26 -5.69
CA ALA A 139 -8.44 -16.21 -5.05
C ALA A 139 -7.02 -15.64 -4.90
N PHE A 140 -6.89 -14.37 -4.51
CA PHE A 140 -5.62 -13.61 -4.52
C PHE A 140 -4.43 -14.41 -3.97
N TRP A 141 -4.54 -14.92 -2.75
CA TRP A 141 -3.44 -15.62 -2.08
C TRP A 141 -3.12 -16.96 -2.73
N ASP A 142 -4.12 -17.67 -3.26
CA ASP A 142 -3.93 -18.98 -3.90
C ASP A 142 -3.29 -18.86 -5.28
N THR A 143 -3.57 -17.74 -5.97
CA THR A 143 -2.89 -17.42 -7.23
C THR A 143 -1.47 -16.91 -6.99
N LEU A 144 -1.23 -16.16 -5.91
CA LEU A 144 0.09 -15.62 -5.58
C LEU A 144 1.05 -16.71 -5.08
N GLU A 145 0.58 -17.62 -4.23
CA GLU A 145 1.35 -18.75 -3.70
C GLU A 145 0.40 -19.95 -3.51
N LYS A 146 0.66 -21.02 -4.27
CA LYS A 146 -0.18 -22.23 -4.29
C LYS A 146 0.10 -23.13 -3.09
N ASP A 147 1.33 -23.13 -2.59
CA ASP A 147 1.72 -23.90 -1.41
C ASP A 147 1.12 -23.26 -0.15
N LYS A 148 0.21 -23.97 0.50
CA LYS A 148 -0.52 -23.47 1.68
C LYS A 148 0.39 -23.19 2.88
N THR A 149 1.51 -23.91 3.00
CA THR A 149 2.48 -23.68 4.08
C THR A 149 3.22 -22.36 3.84
N LYS A 150 3.75 -22.16 2.63
CA LYS A 150 4.43 -20.91 2.26
C LYS A 150 3.48 -19.72 2.27
N GLN A 151 2.23 -19.92 1.84
CA GLN A 151 1.19 -18.90 1.91
C GLN A 151 0.95 -18.46 3.37
N LYS A 152 0.87 -19.42 4.31
CA LYS A 152 0.72 -19.12 5.73
C LYS A 152 1.93 -18.34 6.26
N GLU A 153 3.15 -18.78 5.96
CA GLU A 153 4.38 -18.09 6.35
C GLU A 153 4.43 -16.66 5.80
N LEU A 154 4.03 -16.45 4.54
CA LEU A 154 3.98 -15.14 3.91
C LEU A 154 2.99 -14.21 4.62
N LYS A 155 1.78 -14.70 4.92
CA LYS A 155 0.77 -13.94 5.67
C LYS A 155 1.22 -13.63 7.09
N GLU A 156 1.85 -14.58 7.77
CA GLU A 156 2.42 -14.38 9.12
C GLU A 156 3.54 -13.34 9.10
N LYS A 157 4.46 -13.43 8.12
CA LYS A 157 5.52 -12.43 7.94
C LYS A 157 4.94 -11.05 7.69
N PHE A 158 3.93 -10.92 6.83
CA PHE A 158 3.28 -9.64 6.59
C PHE A 158 2.58 -9.10 7.86
N ASN A 159 1.88 -9.96 8.60
CA ASN A 159 1.25 -9.56 9.86
C ASN A 159 2.27 -9.08 10.91
N LYS A 160 3.48 -9.64 10.96
CA LYS A 160 4.56 -9.14 11.82
C LYS A 160 4.93 -7.69 11.50
N LEU A 161 5.07 -7.34 10.21
CA LEU A 161 5.34 -5.97 9.78
C LEU A 161 4.23 -5.00 10.19
N ILE A 162 2.95 -5.39 10.00
CA ILE A 162 1.81 -4.56 10.38
C ILE A 162 1.76 -4.36 11.90
N THR A 163 2.01 -5.42 12.68
CA THR A 163 2.08 -5.32 14.13
C THR A 163 3.20 -4.38 14.56
N ARG A 164 4.38 -4.46 13.94
CA ARG A 164 5.49 -3.52 14.21
C ARG A 164 5.10 -2.08 13.89
N ARG A 165 4.45 -1.83 12.74
CA ARG A 165 3.92 -0.50 12.38
C ARG A 165 2.94 0.00 13.43
N ASN A 166 2.01 -0.84 13.89
CA ASN A 166 1.01 -0.44 14.89
C ASN A 166 1.64 -0.11 16.23
N GLN A 167 2.62 -0.89 16.67
CA GLN A 167 3.41 -0.58 17.85
C GLN A 167 4.04 0.81 17.74
N ILE A 168 4.61 1.15 16.58
CA ILE A 168 5.23 2.47 16.35
C ILE A 168 4.19 3.58 16.32
N ALA A 169 3.20 3.48 15.43
CA ALA A 169 2.28 4.57 15.11
C ALA A 169 1.16 4.78 16.15
N HIS A 170 0.69 3.71 16.79
CA HIS A 170 -0.44 3.78 17.73
C HIS A 170 -0.01 3.67 19.20
N GLU A 171 1.06 2.93 19.49
CA GLU A 171 1.53 2.74 20.88
C GLU A 171 2.76 3.60 21.24
N GLY A 172 3.21 4.47 20.32
CA GLY A 172 4.43 5.28 20.49
C GLY A 172 5.69 4.45 20.68
N ASP A 173 5.67 3.23 20.15
CA ASP A 173 6.66 2.17 20.28
C ASP A 173 7.08 1.78 21.72
N ARG A 174 6.22 2.01 22.71
CA ARG A 174 6.57 1.73 24.12
C ARG A 174 6.39 0.27 24.49
N GLN A 175 7.35 -0.28 25.23
CA GLN A 175 7.22 -1.61 25.83
C GLN A 175 6.00 -1.69 26.75
N SER A 176 5.12 -2.67 26.51
CA SER A 176 3.81 -2.80 27.16
C SER A 176 3.85 -3.25 28.63
N HIS A 177 4.97 -3.82 29.11
CA HIS A 177 5.06 -4.37 30.47
C HIS A 177 5.03 -3.28 31.56
N ARG A 178 4.27 -3.48 32.65
CA ARG A 178 4.07 -2.50 33.74
C ARG A 178 5.38 -1.98 34.38
N ARG A 179 6.45 -2.78 34.33
CA ARG A 179 7.78 -2.43 34.87
C ARG A 179 8.79 -1.95 33.83
N SER A 180 8.38 -1.74 32.57
CA SER A 180 9.30 -1.37 31.47
C SER A 180 9.87 0.04 31.58
N GLY A 181 9.38 0.86 32.51
CA GLY A 181 9.81 2.25 32.65
C GLY A 181 9.49 3.11 31.41
N LYS A 182 8.50 2.71 30.60
CA LYS A 182 8.14 3.39 29.33
C LYS A 182 9.25 3.38 28.27
N LYS A 183 10.23 2.47 28.38
CA LYS A 183 11.27 2.27 27.36
C LYS A 183 10.67 1.96 25.99
N LEU A 184 11.34 2.40 24.94
CA LEU A 184 10.97 2.03 23.58
C LEU A 184 11.34 0.58 23.31
N ARG A 185 10.61 -0.08 22.41
CA ARG A 185 11.01 -1.38 21.88
C ARG A 185 12.31 -1.21 21.08
N PRO A 186 13.24 -2.17 21.14
CA PRO A 186 14.44 -2.12 20.32
C PRO A 186 14.06 -2.13 18.84
N ILE A 187 14.92 -1.54 18.02
CA ILE A 187 14.82 -1.59 16.57
C ILE A 187 16.22 -1.81 16.00
N ASP A 188 16.31 -2.70 15.03
CA ASP A 188 17.57 -3.05 14.37
C ASP A 188 17.56 -2.53 12.93
N GLY A 189 18.68 -1.94 12.51
CA GLY A 189 18.87 -1.48 11.13
C GLY A 189 18.76 -2.64 10.13
N GLN A 190 19.28 -3.83 10.47
CA GLN A 190 19.20 -4.99 9.59
C GLN A 190 17.75 -5.45 9.39
N GLU A 191 16.96 -5.47 10.47
CA GLU A 191 15.54 -5.80 10.41
C GLU A 191 14.80 -4.85 9.45
N VAL A 192 15.07 -3.55 9.53
CA VAL A 192 14.44 -2.54 8.67
C VAL A 192 14.84 -2.73 7.21
N GLU A 193 16.12 -2.97 6.94
CA GLU A 193 16.61 -3.23 5.59
C GLU A 193 15.93 -4.47 4.97
N ASP A 194 15.77 -5.53 5.77
CA ASP A 194 15.09 -6.76 5.36
C ASP A 194 13.61 -6.51 5.05
N TRP A 195 12.94 -5.64 5.81
CA TRP A 195 11.56 -5.24 5.52
C TRP A 195 11.44 -4.44 4.22
N ILE A 196 12.39 -3.56 3.93
CA ILE A 196 12.45 -2.83 2.65
C ILE A 196 12.63 -3.82 1.50
N LYS A 197 13.62 -4.71 1.58
CA LYS A 197 13.88 -5.74 0.55
C LYS A 197 12.67 -6.65 0.35
N TRP A 198 12.07 -7.12 1.46
CA TRP A 198 10.91 -7.99 1.43
C TRP A 198 9.69 -7.30 0.79
N SER A 199 9.39 -6.05 1.15
CA SER A 199 8.25 -5.32 0.57
C SER A 199 8.40 -5.12 -0.94
N LYS A 200 9.59 -4.76 -1.42
CA LYS A 200 9.91 -4.67 -2.85
C LYS A 200 9.70 -6.01 -3.56
N SER A 201 10.21 -7.11 -2.98
CA SER A 201 10.06 -8.46 -3.53
C SER A 201 8.60 -8.93 -3.53
N PHE A 202 7.85 -8.62 -2.47
CA PHE A 202 6.43 -8.95 -2.34
C PHE A 202 5.61 -8.26 -3.43
N ILE A 203 5.74 -6.94 -3.60
CA ILE A 203 5.04 -6.21 -4.66
C ILE A 203 5.47 -6.69 -6.05
N ALA A 204 6.76 -6.96 -6.27
CA ALA A 204 7.22 -7.50 -7.55
C ALA A 204 6.60 -8.88 -7.86
N SER A 205 6.40 -9.72 -6.85
CA SER A 205 5.74 -11.02 -7.01
C SER A 205 4.25 -10.86 -7.35
N ILE A 206 3.58 -9.87 -6.76
CA ILE A 206 2.20 -9.53 -7.12
C ILE A 206 2.11 -9.05 -8.57
N GLU A 207 2.99 -8.14 -9.01
CA GLU A 207 2.96 -7.62 -10.39
C GLU A 207 3.21 -8.69 -11.46
N LYS A 208 3.97 -9.75 -11.14
CA LYS A 208 4.14 -10.90 -12.04
C LYS A 208 2.84 -11.66 -12.30
N VAL A 209 1.99 -11.76 -11.28
CA VAL A 209 0.74 -12.53 -11.32
C VAL A 209 -0.46 -11.64 -11.73
N PHE A 210 -0.45 -10.40 -11.26
CA PHE A 210 -1.50 -9.40 -11.43
C PHE A 210 -0.88 -8.10 -11.93
N PRO A 211 -0.51 -7.99 -13.22
CA PRO A 211 0.09 -6.77 -13.74
C PRO A 211 -0.90 -5.60 -13.72
N THR A 212 -0.38 -4.40 -13.47
CA THR A 212 -1.15 -3.14 -13.45
C THR A 212 -1.16 -2.43 -14.79
#